data_AF-A0A1R1PGS6-F1
#
_entry.id   AF-A0A1R1PGS6-F1
#
_cell.length_a   1.000
_cell.length_b   1.000
_cell.length_c   1.000
_cell.angle_alpha   90.00
_cell.angle_beta   90.00
_cell.angle_gamma   90.00
#
_symmetry.space_group_name_H-M   'P 1'
#
loop_
_entity.id
_entity.type
_entity.pdbx_description
1 polymer ?
#
loop_
_entity_poly.entity_id
_entity_poly.type
_entity_poly.pdbx_seq_one_letter_code
_entity_poly.pdbx_strand_id
1 'polypeptide(L)'
;MSKQNLTIKFCWLLAIYGFLRPSDIERIDDSKMVINKYIVKFVIVGPKEKRSGNPIEKVSIIHAHSDYKLCPVVTYRAYKKRIATFPSVANHPILDGVQLHYLIRNLKYNDKHIGAQRISKHINSLMSLLQLPESAKLPKARAFGSTRATKLGATYDDVIAQGF
;
A
#
# COMPACT_ATOMS: atom_id res chain seq x y z
N MET A 1 0.44 -19.22 5.52
CA MET A 1 1.04 -18.24 4.58
C MET A 1 2.41 -17.80 5.10
N SER A 2 3.47 -17.92 4.29
CA SER A 2 4.84 -17.49 4.66
C SER A 2 4.95 -15.98 4.88
N LYS A 3 6.00 -15.49 5.56
CA LYS A 3 6.23 -14.04 5.74
C LYS A 3 6.40 -13.32 4.39
N GLN A 4 7.05 -13.97 3.42
CA GLN A 4 7.21 -13.48 2.05
C GLN A 4 5.85 -13.33 1.34
N ASN A 5 5.03 -14.37 1.34
CA ASN A 5 3.73 -14.32 0.67
C ASN A 5 2.78 -13.34 1.34
N LEU A 6 2.87 -13.20 2.67
CA LEU A 6 2.10 -12.21 3.42
C LEU A 6 2.51 -10.78 3.04
N THR A 7 3.81 -10.51 2.90
CA THR A 7 4.32 -9.20 2.48
C THR A 7 3.90 -8.87 1.05
N ILE A 8 4.07 -9.84 0.14
CA ILE A 8 3.65 -9.72 -1.27
C ILE A 8 2.16 -9.39 -1.35
N LYS A 9 1.32 -10.18 -0.68
CA LYS A 9 -0.12 -9.98 -0.61
C LYS A 9 -0.45 -8.60 -0.03
N PHE A 10 0.19 -8.22 1.07
CA PHE A 10 -0.11 -6.95 1.72
C PHE A 10 0.23 -5.75 0.83
N CYS A 11 1.43 -5.71 0.23
CA CYS A 11 1.81 -4.68 -0.73
C CYS A 11 0.84 -4.60 -1.93
N TRP A 12 0.43 -5.75 -2.45
CA TRP A 12 -0.55 -5.81 -3.55
C TRP A 12 -1.92 -5.29 -3.14
N LEU A 13 -2.44 -5.66 -1.96
CA LEU A 13 -3.70 -5.14 -1.45
C LEU A 13 -3.68 -3.62 -1.25
N LEU A 14 -2.59 -3.06 -0.73
CA LEU A 14 -2.44 -1.60 -0.61
C LEU A 14 -2.50 -0.91 -1.98
N ALA A 15 -1.86 -1.48 -2.99
CA ALA A 15 -1.86 -0.93 -4.35
C ALA A 15 -3.24 -1.03 -5.03
N ILE A 16 -3.97 -2.13 -4.82
CA ILE A 16 -5.27 -2.39 -5.44
C ILE A 16 -6.40 -1.65 -4.75
N TYR A 17 -6.50 -1.72 -3.42
CA TYR A 17 -7.60 -1.13 -2.67
C TYR A 17 -7.36 0.32 -2.26
N GLY A 18 -6.09 0.69 -2.03
CA GLY A 18 -5.71 2.06 -1.69
C GLY A 18 -5.36 2.91 -2.91
N PHE A 19 -5.33 2.32 -4.11
CA PHE A 19 -4.84 2.96 -5.33
C PHE A 19 -3.44 3.59 -5.14
N LEU A 20 -2.60 2.97 -4.29
CA LEU A 20 -1.31 3.51 -3.90
C LEU A 20 -0.21 3.11 -4.87
N ARG A 21 0.73 4.03 -5.14
CA ARG A 21 1.97 3.69 -5.86
C ARG A 21 2.96 3.02 -4.90
N PRO A 22 3.95 2.28 -5.41
CA PRO A 22 5.01 1.73 -4.56
C PRO A 22 5.74 2.78 -3.69
N SER A 23 5.93 4.00 -4.22
CA SER A 23 6.51 5.12 -3.46
C SER A 23 5.59 5.65 -2.36
N ASP A 24 4.28 5.61 -2.58
CA ASP A 24 3.30 6.06 -1.58
C ASP A 24 3.23 5.02 -0.45
N ILE A 25 3.30 3.72 -0.80
CA ILE A 25 3.38 2.61 0.17
C ILE A 25 4.66 2.66 1.00
N GLU A 26 5.81 2.96 0.36
CA GLU A 26 7.08 3.17 1.05
C GLU A 26 6.97 4.26 2.12
N ARG A 27 6.22 5.32 1.85
CA ARG A 27 6.13 6.50 2.72
C ARG A 27 4.95 6.47 3.70
N ILE A 28 4.36 5.29 3.92
CA ILE A 28 3.35 5.11 4.97
C ILE A 28 4.04 5.22 6.34
N ASP A 29 3.54 6.13 7.16
CA ASP A 29 3.92 6.28 8.56
C ASP A 29 3.02 5.39 9.44
N ASP A 30 3.57 4.25 9.86
CA ASP A 30 2.90 3.26 10.71
C ASP A 30 2.59 3.81 12.11
N SER A 31 3.30 4.86 12.57
CA SER A 31 3.00 5.49 13.88
C SER A 31 1.69 6.27 13.86
N LYS A 32 1.25 6.74 12.69
CA LYS A 32 0.03 7.52 12.49
C LYS A 32 -1.16 6.67 12.02
N MET A 33 -0.99 5.34 11.98
CA MET A 33 -1.99 4.39 11.49
C MET A 33 -3.14 4.24 12.49
N VAL A 34 -4.37 4.20 11.97
CA VAL A 34 -5.58 3.91 12.76
C VAL A 34 -6.29 2.69 12.19
N ILE A 35 -6.62 1.72 13.03
CA ILE A 35 -7.33 0.50 12.61
C ILE A 35 -8.48 0.18 13.55
N ASN A 36 -9.60 -0.27 12.96
CA ASN A 36 -10.68 -0.92 13.70
C ASN A 36 -11.10 -2.22 12.95
N LYS A 37 -12.28 -2.77 13.24
CA LYS A 37 -12.77 -3.97 12.57
C LYS A 37 -13.19 -3.75 11.11
N TYR A 38 -13.49 -2.51 10.73
CA TYR A 38 -14.07 -2.15 9.44
C TYR A 38 -13.09 -1.48 8.49
N ILE A 39 -12.10 -0.76 9.01
CA ILE A 39 -11.16 0.00 8.21
C ILE A 39 -9.75 -0.06 8.78
N VAL A 40 -8.78 0.20 7.89
CA VAL A 40 -7.44 0.64 8.23
C VAL A 40 -7.15 1.95 7.50
N LYS A 41 -6.72 2.96 8.26
CA LYS A 41 -6.34 4.28 7.77
C LYS A 41 -4.82 4.40 7.79
N PHE A 42 -4.25 4.63 6.62
CA PHE A 42 -2.83 4.88 6.42
C PHE A 42 -2.58 6.37 6.18
N VAL A 43 -1.51 6.90 6.78
CA VAL A 43 -1.01 8.25 6.51
C VAL A 43 0.26 8.12 5.69
N ILE A 44 0.25 8.70 4.49
CA ILE A 44 1.39 8.79 3.58
C ILE A 44 2.00 10.17 3.73
N VAL A 45 3.24 10.25 4.17
CA VAL A 45 3.97 11.50 4.35
C VAL A 45 4.74 11.80 3.06
N GLY A 46 4.60 13.00 2.51
CA GLY A 46 5.29 13.39 1.28
C GLY A 46 5.00 12.46 0.10
N PRO A 47 3.72 12.23 -0.29
CA PRO A 47 3.39 11.47 -1.49
C PRO A 47 3.98 12.15 -2.73
N LYS A 48 3.93 11.47 -3.89
CA LYS A 48 4.44 12.06 -5.13
C LYS A 48 3.65 13.33 -5.52
N GLU A 49 2.36 13.35 -5.23
CA GLU A 49 1.49 14.50 -5.38
C GLU A 49 1.94 15.67 -4.48
N LYS A 50 1.95 16.87 -5.04
CA LYS A 50 2.24 18.13 -4.34
C LYS A 50 1.00 19.02 -4.44
N ARG A 51 0.72 19.83 -3.40
CA ARG A 51 -0.25 20.93 -3.48
C ARG A 51 0.53 22.23 -3.49
N SER A 52 0.37 23.01 -4.56
CA SER A 52 1.07 24.28 -4.74
C SER A 52 2.59 24.17 -4.59
N GLY A 53 3.18 23.08 -5.09
CA GLY A 53 4.63 22.80 -4.99
C GLY A 53 5.09 22.20 -3.66
N ASN A 54 4.24 22.19 -2.62
CA ASN A 54 4.58 21.69 -1.30
C ASN A 54 4.21 20.20 -1.13
N PRO A 55 5.04 19.42 -0.42
CA PRO A 55 4.66 18.10 0.08
C PRO A 55 3.43 18.19 0.97
N ILE A 56 2.54 17.19 0.88
CA ILE A 56 1.35 17.09 1.73
C ILE A 56 1.40 15.81 2.56
N GLU A 57 0.51 15.69 3.54
CA GLU A 57 0.10 14.36 4.02
C GLU A 57 -1.11 13.91 3.23
N LYS A 58 -1.11 12.62 2.86
CA LYS A 58 -2.25 11.96 2.24
C LYS A 58 -2.78 10.89 3.16
N VAL A 59 -4.10 10.81 3.28
CA VAL A 59 -4.78 9.73 3.99
C VAL A 59 -5.33 8.73 2.98
N SER A 60 -5.10 7.44 3.22
CA SER A 60 -5.76 6.35 2.48
C SER A 60 -6.54 5.49 3.47
N ILE A 61 -7.86 5.44 3.31
CA ILE A 61 -8.75 4.62 4.11
C ILE A 61 -9.09 3.37 3.30
N ILE A 62 -8.79 2.20 3.85
CA ILE A 62 -9.06 0.93 3.19
C ILE A 62 -10.03 0.12 4.05
N HIS A 63 -11.17 -0.22 3.46
CA HIS A 63 -12.23 -0.98 4.12
C HIS A 63 -11.91 -2.48 4.17
N ALA A 64 -12.43 -3.14 5.21
CA ALA A 64 -12.44 -4.59 5.31
C ALA A 64 -13.25 -5.18 4.15
N HIS A 65 -12.72 -6.25 3.58
CA HIS A 65 -13.41 -7.01 2.55
C HIS A 65 -14.16 -8.19 3.19
N SER A 66 -15.33 -8.53 2.65
CA SER A 66 -16.15 -9.67 3.12
C SER A 66 -15.41 -11.00 2.95
N ASP A 67 -14.76 -11.21 1.80
CA ASP A 67 -13.82 -12.31 1.63
C ASP A 67 -12.54 -12.08 2.47
N TYR A 68 -12.38 -12.92 3.49
CA TYR A 68 -11.22 -12.97 4.39
C TYR A 68 -9.88 -13.10 3.65
N LYS A 69 -9.84 -13.83 2.52
CA LYS A 69 -8.63 -13.99 1.71
C LYS A 69 -8.26 -12.70 0.99
N LEU A 70 -9.19 -11.80 0.74
CA LEU A 70 -8.94 -10.50 0.11
C LEU A 70 -8.97 -9.33 1.10
N CYS A 71 -9.24 -9.59 2.38
CA CYS A 71 -9.42 -8.56 3.38
C CYS A 71 -8.10 -7.86 3.76
N PRO A 72 -7.97 -6.54 3.48
CA PRO A 72 -6.78 -5.77 3.80
C PRO A 72 -6.62 -5.53 5.31
N VAL A 73 -7.72 -5.32 6.05
CA VAL A 73 -7.70 -5.14 7.52
C VAL A 73 -7.16 -6.38 8.22
N VAL A 74 -7.66 -7.57 7.86
CA VAL A 74 -7.16 -8.85 8.36
C VAL A 74 -5.70 -9.06 7.98
N THR A 75 -5.34 -8.78 6.73
CA THR A 75 -3.97 -8.97 6.23
C THR A 75 -3.00 -8.04 6.95
N TYR A 76 -3.37 -6.78 7.20
CA TYR A 76 -2.58 -5.83 7.98
C TYR A 76 -2.34 -6.33 9.40
N ARG A 77 -3.39 -6.78 10.12
CA ARG A 77 -3.23 -7.32 11.49
C ARG A 77 -2.26 -8.48 11.53
N ALA A 78 -2.38 -9.40 10.57
CA ALA A 78 -1.44 -10.52 10.45
C ALA A 78 -0.02 -10.06 10.13
N TYR A 79 0.13 -9.04 9.28
CA TYR A 79 1.43 -8.46 8.92
C TYR A 79 2.12 -7.81 10.14
N LYS A 80 1.39 -6.97 10.89
CA LYS A 80 1.89 -6.33 12.11
C LYS A 80 2.32 -7.34 13.17
N LYS A 81 1.50 -8.37 13.42
CA LYS A 81 1.81 -9.41 14.42
C LYS A 81 3.05 -10.24 14.09
N ARG A 82 3.39 -10.41 12.80
CA ARG A 82 4.38 -11.40 12.37
C ARG A 82 5.68 -10.82 11.81
N ILE A 83 5.64 -9.55 11.39
CA ILE A 83 6.73 -8.93 10.63
C ILE A 83 7.04 -7.53 11.19
N ALA A 84 6.05 -6.64 11.24
CA ALA A 84 6.23 -5.28 11.73
C ALA A 84 5.95 -5.16 13.25
N THR A 85 6.60 -6.03 14.03
CA THR A 85 6.44 -6.13 15.49
C THR A 85 7.16 -5.03 16.26
N PHE A 86 8.26 -4.52 15.71
CA PHE A 86 9.02 -3.40 16.27
C PHE A 86 8.96 -2.19 15.33
N PRO A 87 9.12 -0.96 15.86
CA PRO A 87 9.30 0.22 15.04
C PRO A 87 10.52 0.05 14.14
N SER A 88 10.43 0.57 12.92
CA SER A 88 11.61 0.75 12.09
C SER A 88 11.57 2.16 11.53
N VAL A 89 12.45 2.95 12.13
CA VAL A 89 12.52 4.40 12.02
C VAL A 89 13.76 4.73 11.20
N ALA A 90 13.58 5.55 10.17
CA ALA A 90 14.67 6.09 9.38
C ALA A 90 14.23 7.42 8.76
N ASN A 91 15.19 8.16 8.22
CA ASN A 91 14.90 9.40 7.50
C ASN A 91 14.00 9.13 6.29
N HIS A 92 13.13 10.08 5.99
CA HIS A 92 12.31 10.09 4.78
C HIS A 92 13.22 10.14 3.55
N PRO A 93 12.94 9.42 2.45
CA PRO A 93 13.82 9.35 1.28
C PRO A 93 13.95 10.66 0.47
N ILE A 94 13.26 11.75 0.87
CA ILE A 94 13.10 12.97 0.07
C ILE A 94 13.00 14.21 0.98
N LEU A 95 12.26 14.11 2.08
CA LEU A 95 12.06 15.24 2.98
C LEU A 95 13.17 15.25 4.04
N ASP A 96 14.11 16.17 3.90
CA ASP A 96 15.21 16.33 4.84
C ASP A 96 14.69 16.66 6.25
N GLY A 97 15.32 16.06 7.26
CA GLY A 97 14.93 16.23 8.67
C GLY A 97 13.64 15.52 9.09
N VAL A 98 12.91 14.88 8.16
CA VAL A 98 11.70 14.11 8.49
C VAL A 98 12.06 12.65 8.75
N GLN A 99 11.61 12.09 9.87
CA GLN A 99 11.70 10.66 10.14
C GLN A 99 10.34 9.97 9.91
N LEU A 100 10.39 8.73 9.43
CA LEU A 100 9.21 7.89 9.27
C LEU A 100 9.34 6.60 10.05
N HIS A 101 8.25 6.20 10.69
CA HIS A 101 8.05 4.83 11.13
C HIS A 101 7.53 4.05 9.92
N TYR A 102 8.43 3.56 9.07
CA TYR A 102 8.06 2.84 7.85
C TYR A 102 7.07 1.70 8.15
N LEU A 103 6.26 1.27 7.19
CA LEU A 103 5.39 0.11 7.40
C LEU A 103 5.99 -1.19 6.87
N ILE A 104 6.51 -1.16 5.64
CA ILE A 104 6.94 -2.37 4.94
C ILE A 104 8.40 -2.71 5.28
N ARG A 105 8.60 -3.87 5.88
CA ARG A 105 9.89 -4.34 6.42
C ARG A 105 10.66 -5.24 5.47
N ASN A 106 11.98 -5.23 5.63
CA ASN A 106 12.86 -6.26 5.11
C ASN A 106 12.66 -7.54 5.92
N LEU A 107 12.47 -8.68 5.24
CA LEU A 107 12.15 -9.94 5.91
C LEU A 107 13.32 -10.56 6.67
N LYS A 108 14.57 -10.25 6.27
CA LYS A 108 15.77 -10.69 6.97
C LYS A 108 16.07 -9.80 8.18
N TYR A 109 15.83 -8.49 8.04
CA TYR A 109 16.10 -7.47 9.06
C TYR A 109 14.82 -6.66 9.30
N ASN A 110 13.97 -7.11 10.23
CA ASN A 110 12.62 -6.55 10.40
C ASN A 110 12.61 -5.12 11.00
N ASP A 111 13.76 -4.66 11.50
CA ASP A 111 14.11 -3.30 11.91
C ASP A 111 14.48 -2.39 10.71
N LYS A 112 14.59 -2.94 9.50
CA LYS A 112 14.87 -2.17 8.28
C LYS A 112 13.64 -2.14 7.38
N HIS A 113 13.39 -0.99 6.77
CA HIS A 113 12.37 -0.86 5.74
C HIS A 113 12.89 -1.36 4.38
N ILE A 114 11.98 -1.56 3.44
CA ILE A 114 12.33 -1.77 2.03
C ILE A 114 11.85 -0.60 1.18
N GLY A 115 12.64 -0.25 0.16
CA GLY A 115 12.30 0.86 -0.71
C GLY A 115 11.25 0.55 -1.78
N ALA A 116 10.78 1.59 -2.45
CA ALA A 116 9.73 1.54 -3.48
C ALA A 116 10.00 0.51 -4.60
N GLN A 117 11.26 0.33 -5.00
CA GLN A 117 11.61 -0.65 -6.05
C GLN A 117 11.31 -2.09 -5.60
N ARG A 118 11.62 -2.46 -4.36
CA ARG A 118 11.33 -3.80 -3.83
C ARG A 118 9.83 -3.99 -3.62
N ILE A 119 9.13 -2.96 -3.14
CA ILE A 119 7.66 -2.95 -3.04
C ILE A 119 7.02 -3.17 -4.42
N SER A 120 7.52 -2.50 -5.46
CA SER A 120 7.06 -2.70 -6.83
C SER A 120 7.26 -4.14 -7.30
N LYS A 121 8.40 -4.77 -7.00
CA LYS A 121 8.64 -6.19 -7.33
C LYS A 121 7.62 -7.11 -6.63
N HIS A 122 7.30 -6.85 -5.36
CA HIS A 122 6.28 -7.60 -4.64
C HIS A 122 4.88 -7.46 -5.27
N ILE A 123 4.46 -6.24 -5.61
CA ILE A 123 3.17 -6.01 -6.28
C ILE A 123 3.15 -6.74 -7.62
N ASN A 124 4.20 -6.60 -8.42
CA ASN A 124 4.29 -7.20 -9.75
C ASN A 124 4.30 -8.72 -9.71
N SER A 125 4.84 -9.36 -8.66
CA SER A 125 4.81 -10.83 -8.54
C SER A 125 3.41 -11.42 -8.42
N LEU A 126 2.43 -10.65 -7.92
CA LEU A 126 1.02 -11.07 -7.94
C LEU A 126 0.32 -10.61 -9.21
N MET A 127 0.61 -9.41 -9.70
CA MET A 127 0.02 -8.92 -10.94
C MET A 127 0.38 -9.83 -12.13
N SER A 128 1.60 -10.37 -12.19
CA SER A 128 2.04 -11.28 -13.25
C SER A 128 1.29 -12.62 -13.29
N LEU A 129 0.50 -12.94 -12.26
CA LEU A 129 -0.35 -14.13 -12.24
C LEU A 129 -1.71 -13.91 -12.90
N LEU A 130 -2.03 -12.67 -13.30
CA LEU A 130 -3.24 -12.37 -14.05
C LEU A 130 -3.16 -13.04 -15.43
N GLN A 131 -4.20 -13.78 -15.78
CA GLN A 131 -4.38 -14.30 -17.13
C GLN A 131 -4.83 -13.14 -18.01
N LEU A 132 -3.97 -12.75 -18.95
CA LEU A 132 -4.22 -11.67 -19.89
C LEU A 132 -4.21 -12.24 -21.33
N PRO A 133 -4.97 -11.64 -22.25
CA PRO A 133 -4.83 -11.93 -23.67
C PRO A 133 -3.38 -11.74 -24.14
N GLU A 134 -2.93 -12.52 -25.13
CA GLU A 134 -1.53 -12.58 -25.58
C GLU A 134 -0.95 -11.21 -25.98
N SER A 135 -1.78 -10.29 -26.48
CA SER A 135 -1.39 -8.94 -26.88
C SER A 135 -1.51 -7.88 -25.77
N ALA A 136 -2.05 -8.22 -24.60
CA ALA A 136 -2.35 -7.24 -23.56
C ALA A 136 -1.15 -6.97 -22.65
N LYS A 137 -0.85 -5.69 -22.43
CA LYS A 137 0.17 -5.27 -21.47
C LYS A 137 -0.33 -5.44 -20.04
N LEU A 138 0.55 -5.88 -19.15
CA LEU A 138 0.25 -5.98 -17.72
C LEU A 138 -0.09 -4.58 -17.15
N PRO A 139 -1.31 -4.37 -16.61
CA PRO A 139 -1.67 -3.08 -16.05
C PRO A 139 -0.94 -2.82 -14.73
N LYS A 140 -0.74 -1.54 -14.41
CA LYS A 140 -0.29 -1.15 -13.06
C LYS A 140 -1.39 -1.48 -12.05
N ALA A 141 -1.02 -2.02 -10.89
CA ALA A 141 -1.98 -2.40 -9.84
C ALA A 141 -2.95 -1.25 -9.47
N ARG A 142 -2.46 -0.04 -9.23
CA ARG A 142 -3.31 1.15 -8.99
C ARG A 142 -4.37 1.37 -10.08
N ALA A 143 -3.95 1.31 -11.34
CA ALA A 143 -4.83 1.54 -12.49
C ALA A 143 -5.86 0.40 -12.64
N PHE A 144 -5.42 -0.84 -12.38
CA PHE A 144 -6.32 -2.00 -12.37
C PHE A 144 -7.37 -1.89 -11.27
N GLY A 145 -6.96 -1.53 -10.05
CA GLY A 145 -7.87 -1.33 -8.91
C GLY A 145 -8.92 -0.26 -9.19
N SER A 146 -8.50 0.93 -9.62
CA SER A 146 -9.42 2.05 -9.93
C SER A 146 -10.38 1.71 -11.06
N THR A 147 -9.89 1.13 -12.16
CA THR A 147 -10.74 0.69 -13.28
C THR A 147 -11.78 -0.34 -12.82
N ARG A 148 -11.39 -1.30 -11.98
CA ARG A 148 -12.31 -2.31 -11.46
C ARG A 148 -13.37 -1.68 -10.55
N ALA A 149 -12.98 -0.72 -9.71
CA ALA A 149 -13.92 0.00 -8.85
C ALA A 149 -14.97 0.74 -9.69
N THR A 150 -14.56 1.51 -10.71
CA THR A 150 -15.49 2.20 -11.61
C THR A 150 -16.42 1.22 -12.34
N LYS A 151 -15.88 0.10 -12.86
CA LYS A 151 -16.70 -0.94 -13.51
C LYS A 151 -17.72 -1.59 -12.58
N LEU A 152 -17.48 -1.57 -11.27
CA LEU A 152 -18.39 -2.09 -10.25
C LEU A 152 -19.30 -1.01 -9.65
N GLY A 153 -19.34 0.19 -10.25
CA GLY A 153 -20.29 1.25 -9.90
C GLY A 153 -19.74 2.32 -8.95
N ALA A 154 -18.45 2.33 -8.62
CA ALA A 154 -17.87 3.45 -7.88
C ALA A 154 -17.90 4.72 -8.72
N THR A 155 -18.25 5.86 -8.11
CA THR A 155 -18.27 7.14 -8.81
C THR A 155 -16.86 7.59 -9.16
N TYR A 156 -16.74 8.48 -10.16
CA TYR A 156 -15.45 9.07 -10.50
C TYR A 156 -14.86 9.86 -9.32
N ASP A 157 -15.71 10.58 -8.58
CA ASP A 157 -15.31 11.36 -7.41
C ASP A 157 -14.78 10.46 -6.29
N ASP A 158 -15.42 9.32 -6.01
CA ASP A 158 -14.93 8.34 -5.03
C ASP A 158 -13.57 7.77 -5.43
N VAL A 159 -13.39 7.44 -6.71
CA VAL A 159 -12.14 6.90 -7.23
C VAL A 159 -11.02 7.94 -7.17
N ILE A 160 -11.33 9.21 -7.45
CA ILE A 160 -10.40 10.32 -7.26
C ILE A 160 -10.06 10.47 -5.79
N ALA A 161 -11.04 10.58 -4.90
CA ALA A 161 -10.81 10.80 -3.47
C ALA A 161 -9.94 9.69 -2.84
N GLN A 162 -10.11 8.44 -3.27
CA GLN A 162 -9.25 7.34 -2.83
C GLN A 162 -7.84 7.40 -3.44
N GLY A 163 -7.76 7.78 -4.72
CA GLY A 163 -6.53 7.71 -5.52
C GLY A 163 -5.65 8.95 -5.50
N PHE A 164 -6.18 10.13 -5.16
CA PHE A 164 -5.52 11.44 -5.26
C PHE A 164 -5.43 12.16 -3.92
#